data_AF-A0A0C9VSK1-F1
#
_entry.id   AF-A0A0C9VSK1-F1
#
_cell.length_a   1.000
_cell.length_b   1.000
_cell.length_c   1.000
_cell.angle_alpha   90.00
_cell.angle_beta   90.00
_cell.angle_gamma   90.00
#
_symmetry.space_group_name_H-M   'P 1'
#
loop_
_entity.id
_entity.type
_entity.pdbx_description
1 polymer ?
#
loop_
_entity_poly.entity_id
_entity_poly.type
_entity_poly.pdbx_seq_one_letter_code
_entity_poly.pdbx_strand_id
1 'polypeptide(L)' 'KIPRPQNAWIIYRSEQFQLLMQEYEKDPDMPRPTQVEVSKLLGARWQEASEEVRAHYNKLALLEKEEHMAMYPGYQFKP' A
#
# COMPACT_ATOMS: atom_id res chain seq x y z
N LYS A 1 2.64 -11.92 -17.04
CA LYS A 1 3.00 -10.48 -17.13
C LYS A 1 3.66 -10.12 -15.81
N ILE A 2 4.89 -9.58 -15.81
CA ILE A 2 5.61 -9.26 -14.57
C ILE A 2 4.88 -8.08 -13.89
N PRO A 3 4.48 -8.18 -12.61
CA PRO A 3 3.84 -7.09 -11.90
C PRO A 3 4.78 -5.89 -11.77
N ARG A 4 4.26 -4.73 -11.33
CA ARG A 4 5.11 -3.56 -11.09
C ARG A 4 5.62 -3.65 -9.64
N PRO A 5 6.87 -3.27 -9.35
CA PRO A 5 7.32 -3.12 -7.98
C PRO A 5 6.43 -2.10 -7.27
N GLN A 6 6.02 -2.42 -6.05
CA GLN A 6 5.11 -1.57 -5.28
C GLN A 6 5.88 -0.37 -4.71
N ASN A 7 5.27 0.81 -4.80
CA ASN A 7 5.83 2.01 -4.16
C ASN A 7 5.34 2.13 -2.70
N ALA A 8 5.90 3.08 -1.95
CA ALA A 8 5.61 3.26 -0.53
C ALA A 8 4.11 3.42 -0.23
N TRP A 9 3.40 4.19 -1.08
CA TRP A 9 1.96 4.39 -0.94
C TRP A 9 1.16 3.10 -1.19
N ILE A 10 1.53 2.30 -2.19
CA ILE A 10 0.84 1.04 -2.48
C ILE A 10 1.01 0.04 -1.33
N ILE A 11 2.21 -0.03 -0.75
CA ILE A 11 2.50 -0.88 0.41
C ILE A 11 1.67 -0.41 1.63
N TYR A 12 1.76 0.89 1.96
CA TYR A 12 0.98 1.49 3.05
C TYR A 12 -0.52 1.26 2.88
N ARG A 13 -1.07 1.61 1.72
CA ARG A 13 -2.50 1.48 1.45
C ARG A 13 -2.96 0.03 1.60
N SER A 14 -2.19 -0.93 1.09
CA SER A 14 -2.54 -2.35 1.17
C SER A 14 -2.61 -2.82 2.61
N GLU A 15 -1.62 -2.48 3.43
CA GLU A 15 -1.61 -2.84 4.86
C GLU A 15 -2.77 -2.20 5.61
N GLN A 16 -2.94 -0.87 5.47
CA GLN A 16 -3.98 -0.14 6.18
C GLN A 16 -5.39 -0.54 5.73
N PHE A 17 -5.57 -0.90 4.46
CA PHE A 17 -6.83 -1.45 3.97
C PHE A 17 -7.17 -2.77 4.65
N GLN A 18 -6.20 -3.68 4.81
CA GLN A 18 -6.43 -4.95 5.50
C GLN A 18 -6.79 -4.74 6.97
N LEU A 19 -6.07 -3.85 7.67
CA LEU A 19 -6.38 -3.50 9.06
C LEU A 19 -7.80 -2.94 9.18
N LEU A 20 -8.17 -2.00 8.31
CA LEU A 20 -9.49 -1.40 8.31
C LEU A 20 -10.57 -2.45 8.04
N MET A 21 -10.40 -3.31 7.05
CA MET A 21 -11.36 -4.38 6.76
C MET A 21 -11.53 -5.34 7.95
N GLN A 22 -10.44 -5.70 8.64
CA GLN A 22 -10.52 -6.52 9.85
C GLN A 22 -11.28 -5.82 10.99
N GLU A 23 -11.24 -4.49 11.09
CA GLU A 23 -12.05 -3.74 12.05
C GLU A 23 -13.54 -3.83 11.70
N TYR A 24 -13.91 -3.65 10.43
CA TYR A 24 -15.29 -3.82 9.97
C TYR A 24 -15.78 -5.26 10.08
N GLU A 25 -14.90 -6.25 9.99
CA GLU A 25 -15.28 -7.67 10.17
C GLU A 25 -15.62 -8.01 11.62
N LYS A 26 -15.13 -7.24 12.60
CA LYS A 26 -15.48 -7.42 14.02
C LYS A 26 -16.86 -6.88 14.37
N ASP A 27 -17.38 -5.95 13.58
CA ASP A 27 -18.69 -5.34 13.77
C ASP A 27 -19.61 -5.64 12.56
N PRO A 28 -20.38 -6.75 12.61
CA PRO A 28 -21.22 -7.16 11.48
C PRO A 28 -22.40 -6.22 11.20
N ASP A 29 -22.74 -5.32 12.13
CA ASP A 29 -23.79 -4.31 11.94
C ASP A 29 -23.27 -3.06 11.22
N MET A 30 -21.95 -2.91 11.07
CA MET A 30 -21.33 -1.77 10.40
C MET A 30 -21.24 -1.99 8.87
N PRO A 31 -21.75 -1.06 8.05
CA PRO A 31 -21.66 -1.19 6.60
C PRO A 31 -20.20 -1.11 6.13
N ARG A 32 -19.76 -2.11 5.36
CA ARG A 32 -18.41 -2.14 4.79
C ARG A 32 -18.22 -0.97 3.82
N PRO A 33 -17.18 -0.14 3.98
CA PRO A 33 -16.94 0.99 3.11
C PRO A 33 -16.50 0.52 1.73
N THR A 34 -16.85 1.29 0.70
CA THR A 34 -16.40 1.00 -0.66
C THR A 34 -14.90 1.23 -0.80
N GLN A 35 -14.26 0.56 -1.77
CA GLN A 35 -12.83 0.77 -2.04
C GLN A 35 -12.49 2.24 -2.34
N VAL A 36 -13.43 2.99 -2.93
CA VAL A 36 -13.24 4.42 -3.24
C VAL A 36 -13.16 5.23 -1.95
N GLU A 37 -14.06 4.99 -1.00
CA GLU A 37 -14.08 5.67 0.30
C GLU A 37 -12.81 5.38 1.10
N VAL A 38 -12.41 4.10 1.17
CA VAL A 38 -11.18 3.71 1.85
C VAL A 38 -9.96 4.33 1.20
N SER A 39 -9.91 4.39 -0.14
CA SER A 39 -8.79 5.02 -0.86
C SER A 39 -8.66 6.50 -0.54
N LYS A 40 -9.78 7.22 -0.47
CA LYS A 40 -9.80 8.65 -0.10
C LYS A 40 -9.34 8.85 1.34
N LEU A 41 -9.87 8.06 2.27
CA LEU A 41 -9.51 8.10 3.68
C LEU A 41 -8.01 7.84 3.89
N LEU A 42 -7.50 6.73 3.34
CA LEU A 42 -6.08 6.37 3.46
C LEU A 42 -5.18 7.38 2.75
N GLY A 43 -5.66 7.99 1.65
CA GLY A 43 -4.92 9.02 0.92
C GLY A 43 -4.69 10.25 1.80
N ALA A 44 -5.74 10.72 2.51
CA ALA A 44 -5.61 11.80 3.48
C ALA A 44 -4.66 11.41 4.63
N ARG A 45 -4.85 10.23 5.23
CA ARG A 45 -3.97 9.73 6.30
C ARG A 45 -2.51 9.64 5.89
N TRP A 46 -2.22 9.28 4.64
CA TRP A 46 -0.86 9.23 4.12
C TRP A 46 -0.25 10.62 3.92
N GLN A 47 -1.05 11.61 3.52
CA GLN A 47 -0.60 13.00 3.44
C GLN A 47 -0.26 13.57 4.82
N GLU A 48 -1.02 13.18 5.84
CA GLU A 48 -0.83 13.56 7.24
C GLU A 48 0.16 12.65 7.99
N ALA A 49 0.64 11.59 7.36
CA ALA A 49 1.54 10.63 7.99
C ALA A 49 2.87 11.29 8.36
N SER A 50 3.37 10.98 9.56
CA SER A 50 4.65 11.45 10.06
C SER A 50 5.80 11.04 9.14
N GLU A 51 6.89 11.79 9.18
CA GLU A 51 8.10 11.48 8.40
C GLU A 51 8.63 10.07 8.71
N GLU A 52 8.52 9.61 9.96
CA GLU A 52 8.91 8.26 10.37
C GLU A 52 8.10 7.17 9.65
N VAL A 53 6.78 7.35 9.56
CA VAL A 53 5.89 6.43 8.82
C VAL A 53 6.26 6.44 7.35
N ARG A 54 6.41 7.63 6.75
CA ARG A 54 6.79 7.75 5.34
C ARG A 54 8.16 7.13 5.06
N ALA A 55 9.14 7.32 5.95
CA ALA A 55 10.47 6.74 5.86
C ALA A 55 10.43 5.21 5.96
N HIS A 56 9.62 4.67 6.87
CA HIS A 56 9.41 3.23 7.00
C HIS A 56 8.91 2.61 5.68
N TYR A 57 7.84 3.14 5.10
CA TYR A 57 7.28 2.62 3.85
C TYR A 57 8.17 2.91 2.63
N ASN A 58 8.94 4.00 2.63
CA ASN A 58 9.95 4.24 1.61
C ASN A 58 11.06 3.20 1.64
N LYS A 59 11.50 2.77 2.84
CA LYS A 59 12.47 1.69 2.99
C LYS A 59 11.91 0.36 2.46
N LEU A 60 10.65 0.05 2.78
CA LEU A 60 9.98 -1.15 2.23
C LEU A 60 9.87 -1.11 0.70
N ALA A 61 9.52 0.05 0.13
CA ALA A 61 9.45 0.22 -1.31
C ALA A 61 10.81 0.10 -2.01
N LEU A 62 11.89 0.52 -1.34
CA LEU A 62 13.25 0.32 -1.83
C LEU A 62 13.61 -1.17 -1.87
N LEU A 63 13.32 -1.89 -0.79
CA LEU A 63 13.55 -3.34 -0.70
C LEU A 63 12.76 -4.08 -1.78
N GLU A 64 11.47 -3.79 -1.93
CA GLU A 64 10.62 -4.40 -2.97
C GLU A 64 11.17 -4.13 -4.38
N LYS A 65 11.70 -2.92 -4.62
CA LYS A 65 12.33 -2.58 -5.89
C LYS A 65 13.60 -3.40 -6.11
N GLU A 66 14.45 -3.53 -5.10
CA GLU A 66 15.70 -4.31 -5.17
C GLU A 66 15.40 -5.80 -5.39
N GLU A 67 14.48 -6.37 -4.61
CA GLU A 67 14.02 -7.76 -4.75
C GLU A 67 13.41 -8.01 -6.13
N HIS A 68 12.57 -7.09 -6.61
CA HIS A 68 11.99 -7.19 -7.95
C HIS A 68 13.06 -7.12 -9.05
N MET A 69 14.08 -6.27 -8.92
CA MET A 69 15.19 -6.21 -9.87
C MET A 69 16.04 -7.47 -9.86
N ALA A 70 16.27 -8.06 -8.68
CA ALA A 70 16.98 -9.32 -8.54
C ALA A 70 16.19 -10.51 -9.09
N MET A 71 14.87 -10.54 -8.85
CA MET A 71 13.97 -11.60 -9.32
C MET A 71 13.72 -11.52 -10.83
N TYR A 72 13.69 -10.30 -11.38
CA TYR A 72 13.43 -10.04 -12.79
C TYR A 72 14.56 -9.22 -13.42
N PRO A 73 15.76 -9.83 -13.61
CA PRO A 73 16.87 -9.16 -14.26
C PRO A 73 16.47 -8.77 -15.69
N GLY A 74 16.65 -7.49 -16.04
CA GLY A 74 16.22 -6.94 -17.34
C GLY A 74 14.76 -6.48 -17.39
N TYR A 75 14.05 -6.46 -16.25
CA TYR A 75 12.73 -5.82 -16.19
C TYR A 75 12.84 -4.33 -16.54
N GLN A 76 12.12 -3.93 -17.58
CA GLN A 76 11.92 -2.54 -17.96
C GLN A 76 10.42 -2.26 -18.03
N PHE A 77 9.97 -1.25 -17.30
CA PHE A 77 8.59 -0.81 -17.38
C PHE A 77 8.31 -0.24 -18.78
N LYS A 78 7.40 -0.87 -19.52
CA LYS A 78 6.84 -0.38 -20.78
C LYS A 78 5.39 0.02 -20.51
N PRO A 79 5.07 1.32 -20.45
CA PRO A 79 3.70 1.81 -20.26
C PRO A 79 2.77 1.39 -21.40
#